data_AF-A0A357K770-F1
#
_entry.id   AF-A0A357K770-F1
#
_cell.length_a   1.000
_cell.length_b   1.000
_cell.length_c   1.000
_cell.angle_alpha   90.00
_cell.angle_beta   90.00
_cell.angle_gamma   90.00
#
_symmetry.space_group_name_H-M   'P 1'
#
loop_
_entity.id
_entity.type
_entity.pdbx_description
1 polymer ?
#
loop_
_entity_poly.entity_id
_entity_poly.type
_entity_poly.pdbx_seq_one_letter_code
_entity_poly.pdbx_strand_id
1 'polypeptide(L)'
;RTVLKGGVALQTGEIIDCAVLSMEKLEAFLAAEIDRVKSEGALFSLHMKATMMKVSDPILFGAAVRVFFKPVLDKHGAALDAAGVDFNNGFGDLVAKLETMADRAAIEATIAETMSMRPDLAMVNSDKGITNLHVPSDVIIDASMPAMIREGGKMWNAEGATQDAVAVIPDRSYAGVYQATIDFCKANGALDPATMGSVPNVGLMAQKAEEYGSHDKTFQMAAAGRVEVVTTGGDVLMHQDVSKGDVFRMCQVKDAPIQDWVKLAVTRARATGDPAVFWLDANRAHDAQLIAKVVAYLPQHDTDGLELHILAPTEATTFSLERIVKGLNTISVTGNVLRDYLTDLFPILEVGTSAKMLSIVPLMNGGGLFETGAGGSAPKHVQQLVSENYLRWDSLGEFMALVPSLEHIASSTDNAQAQVLADALDDATIRFLDEDKSPTRRLGGIDNRGSHFYLALFWAEALATQTQEPALADAAKPFAEALRSQEAAIVEELIAVQGSNVDLGGYYRPDANKCSAVMRPSQTFNATLAGWQ
;
A
#
# COMPACT_ATOMS: atom_id res chain seq x y z
N ARG A 1 -33.34 4.12 22.37
CA ARG A 1 -32.23 3.21 22.01
C ARG A 1 -32.34 2.93 20.52
N THR A 2 -31.29 3.21 19.75
CA THR A 2 -31.25 2.98 18.30
C THR A 2 -30.26 1.85 18.02
N VAL A 3 -30.65 0.86 17.21
CA VAL A 3 -29.75 -0.24 16.84
C VAL A 3 -28.89 0.23 15.66
N LEU A 4 -27.58 0.37 15.87
CA LEU A 4 -26.64 0.70 14.80
C LEU A 4 -26.32 -0.51 13.91
N LYS A 5 -26.13 -1.68 14.55
CA LYS A 5 -25.90 -2.96 13.86
C LYS A 5 -26.50 -4.11 14.66
N GLY A 6 -27.28 -4.95 13.98
CA GLY A 6 -27.72 -6.25 14.52
C GLY A 6 -26.86 -7.40 13.99
N GLY A 7 -26.89 -8.53 14.70
CA GLY A 7 -26.38 -9.82 14.22
C GLY A 7 -24.86 -9.88 14.06
N VAL A 8 -24.10 -9.27 14.96
CA VAL A 8 -22.64 -9.42 14.98
C VAL A 8 -22.30 -10.77 15.63
N ALA A 9 -21.96 -11.76 14.81
CA ALA A 9 -21.54 -13.07 15.29
C ALA A 9 -20.10 -13.01 15.83
N LEU A 10 -19.91 -13.54 17.04
CA LEU A 10 -18.63 -13.63 17.72
C LEU A 10 -18.26 -15.09 17.98
N GLN A 11 -16.96 -15.38 17.95
CA GLN A 11 -16.39 -16.69 18.25
C GLN A 11 -15.75 -16.71 19.63
N THR A 12 -15.60 -17.90 20.20
CA THR A 12 -14.85 -18.06 21.46
C THR A 12 -13.40 -17.63 21.25
N GLY A 13 -12.88 -16.79 22.15
CA GLY A 13 -11.51 -16.30 22.09
C GLY A 13 -11.26 -15.15 21.10
N GLU A 14 -12.28 -14.71 20.35
CA GLU A 14 -12.22 -13.53 19.48
C GLU A 14 -12.00 -12.26 20.30
N ILE A 15 -11.11 -11.39 19.85
CA ILE A 15 -10.89 -10.06 20.41
C ILE A 15 -11.83 -9.10 19.68
N ILE A 16 -12.51 -8.27 20.45
CA ILE A 16 -13.32 -7.15 19.98
C ILE A 16 -12.89 -5.89 20.71
N ASP A 17 -12.93 -4.78 20.00
CA ASP A 17 -12.55 -3.47 20.51
C ASP A 17 -13.50 -2.39 19.97
N CYS A 18 -13.60 -1.29 20.72
CA CYS A 18 -14.43 -0.14 20.35
C CYS A 18 -13.65 1.15 20.58
N ALA A 19 -13.67 2.04 19.59
CA ALA A 19 -13.06 3.35 19.68
C ALA A 19 -14.02 4.43 19.16
N VAL A 20 -13.84 5.66 19.65
CA VAL A 20 -14.53 6.85 19.15
C VAL A 20 -13.50 7.91 18.82
N LEU A 21 -13.60 8.49 17.63
CA LEU A 21 -12.91 9.72 17.29
C LEU A 21 -13.87 10.90 17.52
N SER A 22 -13.48 11.80 18.42
CA SER A 22 -14.23 13.01 18.69
C SER A 22 -14.03 14.02 17.57
N MET A 23 -15.12 14.39 16.88
CA MET A 23 -15.02 15.35 15.77
C MET A 23 -14.67 16.75 16.26
N GLU A 24 -15.17 17.16 17.42
CA GLU A 24 -14.82 18.44 18.04
C GLU A 24 -13.30 18.53 18.29
N LYS A 25 -12.71 17.48 18.90
CA LYS A 25 -11.26 17.46 19.16
C LYS A 25 -10.46 17.39 17.87
N LEU A 26 -10.93 16.66 16.87
CA LEU A 26 -10.30 16.60 15.56
C LEU A 26 -10.28 17.98 14.89
N GLU A 27 -11.42 18.68 14.84
CA GLU A 27 -11.52 19.99 14.21
C GLU A 27 -10.66 21.03 14.95
N ALA A 28 -10.63 20.98 16.29
CA ALA A 28 -9.75 21.82 17.10
C ALA A 28 -8.25 21.53 16.84
N PHE A 29 -7.87 20.26 16.76
CA PHE A 29 -6.52 19.84 16.38
C PHE A 29 -6.14 20.35 14.99
N LEU A 30 -6.99 20.12 13.99
CA LEU A 30 -6.75 20.57 12.61
C LEU A 30 -6.60 22.09 12.52
N ALA A 31 -7.44 22.85 13.23
CA ALA A 31 -7.34 24.31 13.25
C ALA A 31 -6.00 24.76 13.84
N ALA A 32 -5.58 24.16 14.96
CA ALA A 32 -4.30 24.47 15.60
C ALA A 32 -3.10 24.11 14.70
N GLU A 33 -3.14 22.94 14.04
CA GLU A 33 -2.07 22.53 13.12
C GLU A 33 -2.00 23.44 11.89
N ILE A 34 -3.14 23.83 11.31
CA ILE A 34 -3.17 24.76 10.19
C ILE A 34 -2.48 26.08 10.54
N ASP A 35 -2.80 26.64 11.71
CA ASP A 35 -2.20 27.90 12.17
C ASP A 35 -0.70 27.73 12.50
N ARG A 36 -0.33 26.61 13.13
CA ARG A 36 1.07 26.27 13.43
C ARG A 36 1.90 26.15 12.16
N VAL A 37 1.42 25.38 11.17
CA VAL A 37 2.12 25.15 9.89
C VAL A 37 2.31 26.45 9.12
N LYS A 38 1.31 27.35 9.14
CA LYS A 38 1.45 28.69 8.55
C LYS A 38 2.57 29.49 9.21
N SER A 39 2.65 29.44 10.54
CA SER A 39 3.70 30.16 11.29
C SER A 39 5.11 29.63 11.03
N GLU A 40 5.23 28.34 10.73
CA GLU A 40 6.50 27.67 10.41
C GLU A 40 6.91 27.82 8.95
N GLY A 41 6.01 28.28 8.07
CA GLY A 41 6.28 28.41 6.63
C GLY A 41 6.46 27.05 5.92
N ALA A 42 5.92 25.98 6.49
CA ALA A 42 5.94 24.64 5.91
C ALA A 42 4.67 24.36 5.09
N LEU A 43 4.70 23.31 4.28
CA LEU A 43 3.50 22.81 3.61
C LEU A 43 2.61 22.08 4.60
N PHE A 44 1.30 22.29 4.52
CA PHE A 44 0.30 21.46 5.17
C PHE A 44 -0.01 20.26 4.27
N SER A 45 0.12 19.04 4.80
CA SER A 45 -0.28 17.81 4.12
C SER A 45 -1.08 16.90 5.05
N LEU A 46 -2.11 16.26 4.51
CA LEU A 46 -3.00 15.34 5.18
C LEU A 46 -2.83 13.95 4.56
N HIS A 47 -2.58 12.95 5.40
CA HIS A 47 -2.27 11.59 4.98
C HIS A 47 -3.30 10.62 5.56
N MET A 48 -4.14 10.04 4.69
CA MET A 48 -5.28 9.19 5.06
C MET A 48 -5.31 7.93 4.18
N LYS A 49 -6.25 7.01 4.42
CA LYS A 49 -6.46 5.82 3.57
C LYS A 49 -7.90 5.73 3.06
N ALA A 50 -8.40 6.82 2.48
CA ALA A 50 -9.82 7.03 2.14
C ALA A 50 -10.47 5.92 1.30
N THR A 51 -9.73 5.31 0.36
CA THR A 51 -10.23 4.21 -0.48
C THR A 51 -10.51 2.93 0.32
N MET A 52 -9.58 2.57 1.22
CA MET A 52 -9.71 1.35 2.02
C MET A 52 -10.67 1.62 3.19
N MET A 53 -10.38 2.67 3.97
CA MET A 53 -11.17 3.09 5.13
C MET A 53 -12.38 3.92 4.71
N LYS A 54 -13.16 3.37 3.76
CA LYS A 54 -14.23 4.02 2.99
C LYS A 54 -15.38 4.66 3.78
N VAL A 55 -15.44 4.45 5.10
CA VAL A 55 -16.44 5.07 5.97
C VAL A 55 -15.80 6.15 6.84
N SER A 56 -14.78 5.81 7.63
CA SER A 56 -14.14 6.76 8.55
C SER A 56 -13.42 7.87 7.79
N ASP A 57 -12.50 7.51 6.91
CA ASP A 57 -11.49 8.43 6.41
C ASP A 57 -12.07 9.53 5.50
N PRO A 58 -13.07 9.28 4.64
CA PRO A 58 -13.76 10.37 3.94
C PRO A 58 -14.43 11.39 4.87
N ILE A 59 -14.97 10.96 6.02
CA ILE A 59 -15.56 11.88 7.02
C ILE A 59 -14.49 12.76 7.64
N LEU A 60 -13.34 12.16 8.01
CA LEU A 60 -12.22 12.88 8.63
C LEU A 60 -11.54 13.83 7.63
N PHE A 61 -11.38 13.38 6.39
CA PHE A 61 -10.89 14.19 5.28
C PHE A 61 -11.80 15.40 5.06
N GLY A 62 -13.11 15.18 4.99
CA GLY A 62 -14.07 16.27 4.86
C GLY A 62 -13.98 17.27 6.02
N ALA A 63 -13.67 16.84 7.24
CA ALA A 63 -13.45 17.76 8.36
C ALA A 63 -12.21 18.63 8.14
N ALA A 64 -11.10 18.05 7.66
CA ALA A 64 -9.92 18.83 7.30
C ALA A 64 -10.20 19.87 6.21
N VAL A 65 -10.95 19.49 5.16
CA VAL A 65 -11.36 20.44 4.10
C VAL A 65 -12.24 21.55 4.69
N ARG A 66 -13.24 21.22 5.51
CA ARG A 66 -14.14 22.20 6.14
C ARG A 66 -13.40 23.16 7.08
N VAL A 67 -12.44 22.67 7.87
CA VAL A 67 -11.65 23.51 8.78
C VAL A 67 -10.70 24.42 8.01
N PHE A 68 -10.03 23.90 6.97
CA PHE A 68 -9.15 24.70 6.13
C PHE A 68 -9.91 25.83 5.42
N PHE A 69 -11.04 25.49 4.79
CA PHE A 69 -11.89 26.41 4.05
C PHE A 69 -13.01 27.06 4.88
N LYS A 70 -12.89 27.07 6.21
CA LYS A 70 -13.91 27.64 7.11
C LYS A 70 -14.40 29.05 6.69
N PRO A 71 -13.54 30.00 6.26
CA PRO A 71 -14.01 31.32 5.82
C PRO A 71 -14.96 31.26 4.61
N VAL A 72 -14.77 30.29 3.71
CA VAL A 72 -15.66 30.05 2.56
C VAL A 72 -17.01 29.54 3.04
N LEU A 73 -17.03 28.59 3.98
CA LEU A 73 -18.26 28.05 4.55
C LEU A 73 -19.03 29.10 5.35
N ASP A 74 -18.34 29.92 6.15
CA ASP A 74 -18.97 30.96 6.96
C ASP A 74 -19.68 32.02 6.10
N LYS A 75 -19.10 32.32 4.92
CA LYS A 75 -19.62 33.36 4.02
C LYS A 75 -20.63 32.83 3.00
N HIS A 76 -20.45 31.60 2.51
CA HIS A 76 -21.20 31.05 1.37
C HIS A 76 -21.93 29.74 1.67
N GLY A 77 -21.93 29.27 2.92
CA GLY A 77 -22.43 27.93 3.30
C GLY A 77 -23.82 27.59 2.76
N ALA A 78 -24.78 28.52 2.84
CA ALA A 78 -26.12 28.30 2.31
C ALA A 78 -26.15 28.03 0.78
N ALA A 79 -25.28 28.69 0.01
CA ALA A 79 -25.15 28.46 -1.42
C ALA A 79 -24.46 27.12 -1.72
N LEU A 80 -23.45 26.76 -0.92
CA LEU A 80 -22.75 25.47 -1.03
C LEU A 80 -23.70 24.29 -0.71
N ASP A 81 -24.49 24.43 0.35
CA ASP A 81 -25.50 23.45 0.76
C ASP A 81 -26.58 23.29 -0.33
N ALA A 82 -27.05 24.39 -0.90
CA ALA A 82 -28.03 24.37 -1.99
C ALA A 82 -27.49 23.71 -3.28
N ALA A 83 -26.19 23.86 -3.55
CA ALA A 83 -25.50 23.18 -4.64
C ALA A 83 -25.14 21.71 -4.32
N GLY A 84 -25.39 21.27 -3.08
CA GLY A 84 -25.12 19.92 -2.61
C GLY A 84 -23.63 19.58 -2.57
N VAL A 85 -22.76 20.56 -2.28
CA VAL A 85 -21.31 20.34 -2.13
C VAL A 85 -21.04 19.34 -1.01
N ASP A 86 -20.25 18.31 -1.29
CA ASP A 86 -19.86 17.27 -0.35
C ASP A 86 -18.35 17.24 -0.17
N PHE A 87 -17.90 17.88 0.91
CA PHE A 87 -16.48 17.94 1.25
C PHE A 87 -15.88 16.59 1.65
N ASN A 88 -16.69 15.55 1.91
CA ASN A 88 -16.15 14.20 2.10
C ASN A 88 -15.60 13.62 0.77
N ASN A 89 -16.02 14.17 -0.38
CA ASN A 89 -15.43 13.92 -1.70
C ASN A 89 -14.28 14.88 -2.04
N GLY A 90 -13.90 15.74 -1.10
CA GLY A 90 -12.79 16.69 -1.19
C GLY A 90 -13.15 18.04 -1.79
N PHE A 91 -12.17 18.94 -1.78
CA PHE A 91 -12.31 20.31 -2.32
C PHE A 91 -12.61 20.31 -3.83
N GLY A 92 -12.20 19.27 -4.56
CA GLY A 92 -12.51 19.12 -5.98
C GLY A 92 -14.01 19.05 -6.27
N ASP A 93 -14.83 18.54 -5.33
CA ASP A 93 -16.28 18.52 -5.47
C ASP A 93 -16.90 19.93 -5.49
N LEU A 94 -16.38 20.83 -4.63
CA LEU A 94 -16.73 22.26 -4.69
C LEU A 94 -16.30 22.86 -6.03
N VAL A 95 -15.06 22.63 -6.46
CA VAL A 95 -14.53 23.16 -7.73
C VAL A 95 -15.38 22.74 -8.92
N ALA A 96 -15.79 21.47 -8.99
CA ALA A 96 -16.66 20.97 -10.05
C ALA A 96 -18.05 21.63 -10.04
N LYS A 97 -18.64 21.85 -8.86
CA LYS A 97 -19.97 22.46 -8.73
C LYS A 97 -19.98 23.96 -9.04
N LEU A 98 -18.88 24.67 -8.76
CA LEU A 98 -18.74 26.10 -9.03
C LEU A 98 -19.05 26.50 -10.47
N GLU A 99 -18.81 25.62 -11.45
CA GLU A 99 -19.10 25.88 -12.87
C GLU A 99 -20.57 26.22 -13.12
N THR A 100 -21.48 25.73 -12.27
CA THR A 100 -22.93 25.88 -12.42
C THR A 100 -23.56 26.86 -11.43
N MET A 101 -22.77 27.47 -10.55
CA MET A 101 -23.26 28.35 -9.48
C MET A 101 -23.31 29.82 -9.91
N ALA A 102 -24.39 30.52 -9.56
CA ALA A 102 -24.55 31.95 -9.86
C ALA A 102 -23.54 32.84 -9.11
N ASP A 103 -23.18 32.46 -7.88
CA ASP A 103 -22.28 33.24 -7.01
C ASP A 103 -20.80 32.86 -7.19
N ARG A 104 -20.46 32.15 -8.28
CA ARG A 104 -19.12 31.60 -8.56
C ARG A 104 -17.99 32.58 -8.28
N ALA A 105 -18.04 33.77 -8.86
CA ALA A 105 -16.95 34.75 -8.73
C ALA A 105 -16.73 35.21 -7.27
N ALA A 106 -17.80 35.33 -6.48
CA ALA A 106 -17.70 35.72 -5.07
C ALA A 106 -17.12 34.59 -4.20
N ILE A 107 -17.45 33.34 -4.53
CA ILE A 107 -16.91 32.16 -3.87
C ILE A 107 -15.43 31.98 -4.23
N GLU A 108 -15.06 32.07 -5.51
CA GLU A 108 -13.67 32.00 -5.99
C GLU A 108 -12.79 33.08 -5.33
N ALA A 109 -13.29 34.31 -5.19
CA ALA A 109 -12.58 35.37 -4.48
C ALA A 109 -12.34 35.02 -2.99
N THR A 110 -13.33 34.41 -2.34
CA THR A 110 -13.21 34.02 -0.91
C THR A 110 -12.28 32.81 -0.75
N ILE A 111 -12.25 31.91 -1.73
CA ILE A 111 -11.27 30.81 -1.79
C ILE A 111 -9.86 31.39 -1.90
N ALA A 112 -9.62 32.31 -2.84
CA ALA A 112 -8.31 32.94 -3.02
C ALA A 112 -7.83 33.68 -1.76
N GLU A 113 -8.73 34.43 -1.11
CA GLU A 113 -8.47 35.08 0.18
C GLU A 113 -8.09 34.03 1.25
N THR A 114 -8.87 32.96 1.36
CA THR A 114 -8.60 31.87 2.31
C THR A 114 -7.23 31.25 2.08
N MET A 115 -6.89 30.91 0.84
CA MET A 115 -5.58 30.34 0.47
C MET A 115 -4.43 31.27 0.86
N SER A 116 -4.58 32.58 0.72
CA SER A 116 -3.53 33.54 1.11
C SER A 116 -3.30 33.62 2.63
N MET A 117 -4.35 33.40 3.43
CA MET A 117 -4.30 33.44 4.89
C MET A 117 -3.84 32.11 5.51
N ARG A 118 -4.02 30.99 4.80
CA ARG A 118 -3.72 29.63 5.25
C ARG A 118 -2.28 29.19 4.87
N PRO A 119 -1.73 28.10 5.44
CA PRO A 119 -0.48 27.54 4.96
C PRO A 119 -0.63 27.06 3.52
N ASP A 120 0.50 27.03 2.81
CA ASP A 120 0.56 26.42 1.49
C ASP A 120 0.26 24.92 1.63
N LEU A 121 -0.46 24.37 0.66
CA LEU A 121 -0.83 22.95 0.65
C LEU A 121 0.20 22.15 -0.16
N ALA A 122 0.48 20.93 0.28
CA ALA A 122 1.16 19.97 -0.58
C ALA A 122 0.36 19.72 -1.86
N MET A 123 1.06 19.59 -2.99
CA MET A 123 0.46 19.43 -4.31
C MET A 123 0.51 17.98 -4.78
N VAL A 124 -0.59 17.54 -5.41
CA VAL A 124 -0.66 16.28 -6.17
C VAL A 124 -0.24 16.52 -7.62
N ASN A 125 -0.65 17.67 -8.17
CA ASN A 125 -0.24 18.16 -9.48
C ASN A 125 -0.24 19.69 -9.49
N SER A 126 0.94 20.31 -9.38
CA SER A 126 1.12 21.76 -9.35
C SER A 126 0.67 22.44 -10.64
N ASP A 127 0.98 21.87 -11.81
CA ASP A 127 0.62 22.43 -13.13
C ASP A 127 -0.89 22.58 -13.32
N LYS A 128 -1.67 21.71 -12.67
CA LYS A 128 -3.14 21.71 -12.71
C LYS A 128 -3.79 22.33 -11.46
N GLY A 129 -2.98 22.82 -10.52
CA GLY A 129 -3.49 23.35 -9.25
C GLY A 129 -4.15 22.31 -8.34
N ILE A 130 -3.88 21.01 -8.53
CA ILE A 130 -4.47 19.94 -7.72
C ILE A 130 -3.67 19.79 -6.43
N THR A 131 -4.29 20.21 -5.33
CA THR A 131 -3.74 20.13 -3.96
C THR A 131 -4.08 18.80 -3.29
N ASN A 132 -3.41 18.50 -2.19
CA ASN A 132 -3.68 17.37 -1.30
C ASN A 132 -5.12 17.32 -0.76
N LEU A 133 -5.84 18.45 -0.74
CA LEU A 133 -7.24 18.51 -0.28
C LEU A 133 -8.27 18.32 -1.41
N HIS A 134 -7.84 18.15 -2.67
CA HIS A 134 -8.77 18.05 -3.81
C HIS A 134 -9.56 16.75 -3.83
N VAL A 135 -8.88 15.60 -3.73
CA VAL A 135 -9.51 14.27 -3.79
C VAL A 135 -9.00 13.40 -2.64
N PRO A 136 -9.87 12.81 -1.81
CA PRO A 136 -9.48 12.04 -0.63
C PRO A 136 -8.55 10.86 -0.89
N SER A 137 -8.60 10.29 -2.10
CA SER A 137 -7.82 9.11 -2.49
C SER A 137 -6.50 9.44 -3.19
N ASP A 138 -6.18 10.72 -3.43
CA ASP A 138 -4.96 11.07 -4.17
C ASP A 138 -3.69 10.91 -3.32
N VAL A 139 -3.77 11.19 -2.01
CA VAL A 139 -2.64 11.09 -1.07
C VAL A 139 -2.95 10.01 -0.04
N ILE A 140 -2.42 8.82 -0.30
CA ILE A 140 -2.67 7.61 0.51
C ILE A 140 -1.48 7.41 1.45
N ILE A 141 -1.73 7.35 2.76
CA ILE A 141 -0.72 7.42 3.83
C ILE A 141 0.46 6.45 3.67
N ASP A 142 0.18 5.18 3.37
CA ASP A 142 1.16 4.11 3.17
C ASP A 142 2.12 4.38 2.01
N ALA A 143 1.67 5.00 0.92
CA ALA A 143 2.54 5.35 -0.21
C ALA A 143 3.15 6.75 -0.07
N SER A 144 2.39 7.70 0.45
CA SER A 144 2.78 9.12 0.52
C SER A 144 3.79 9.42 1.61
N MET A 145 3.68 8.76 2.78
CA MET A 145 4.64 8.98 3.87
C MET A 145 6.04 8.46 3.52
N PRO A 146 6.23 7.24 2.98
CA PRO A 146 7.56 6.78 2.57
C PRO A 146 8.13 7.63 1.43
N ALA A 147 7.30 8.07 0.48
CA ALA A 147 7.74 8.97 -0.59
C ALA A 147 8.26 10.31 -0.02
N MET A 148 7.54 10.90 0.93
CA MET A 148 7.94 12.13 1.62
C MET A 148 9.24 11.95 2.43
N ILE A 149 9.37 10.83 3.16
CA ILE A 149 10.58 10.50 3.94
C ILE A 149 11.79 10.31 3.01
N ARG A 150 11.62 9.56 1.92
CA ARG A 150 12.68 9.33 0.92
C ARG A 150 13.13 10.62 0.25
N GLU A 151 12.22 11.56 0.00
CA GLU A 151 12.53 12.90 -0.53
C GLU A 151 13.08 13.86 0.56
N GLY A 152 13.63 13.32 1.65
CA GLY A 152 14.26 14.10 2.71
C GLY A 152 13.28 14.87 3.58
N GLY A 153 12.05 14.36 3.74
CA GLY A 153 11.00 15.01 4.53
C GLY A 153 10.28 16.14 3.78
N LYS A 154 10.24 16.09 2.45
CA LYS A 154 9.71 17.17 1.60
C LYS A 154 8.54 16.71 0.75
N MET A 155 7.69 17.67 0.37
CA MET A 155 6.61 17.50 -0.61
C MET A 155 6.63 18.65 -1.63
N TRP A 156 5.81 18.57 -2.66
CA TRP A 156 5.76 19.54 -3.75
C TRP A 156 4.86 20.72 -3.40
N ASN A 157 5.35 21.95 -3.62
CA ASN A 157 4.60 23.19 -3.46
C ASN A 157 3.91 23.65 -4.77
N ALA A 158 3.22 24.80 -4.73
CA ALA A 158 2.46 25.32 -5.86
C ALA A 158 3.35 25.68 -7.08
N GLU A 159 4.62 26.01 -6.85
CA GLU A 159 5.61 26.31 -7.88
C GLU A 159 6.25 25.04 -8.49
N GLY A 160 5.88 23.85 -8.02
CA GLY A 160 6.47 22.59 -8.46
C GLY A 160 7.89 22.37 -7.92
N ALA A 161 8.23 22.97 -6.78
CA ALA A 161 9.48 22.73 -6.05
C ALA A 161 9.25 21.92 -4.78
N THR A 162 10.30 21.26 -4.26
CA THR A 162 10.23 20.54 -2.99
C THR A 162 10.39 21.48 -1.79
N GLN A 163 9.59 21.29 -0.76
CA GLN A 163 9.57 22.10 0.47
C GLN A 163 9.27 21.22 1.68
N ASP A 164 9.76 21.60 2.86
CA ASP A 164 9.44 20.90 4.11
C ASP A 164 7.93 20.91 4.35
N ALA A 165 7.40 19.78 4.80
CA ALA A 165 5.98 19.58 5.02
C ALA A 165 5.70 19.06 6.43
N VAL A 166 4.57 19.47 6.99
CA VAL A 166 3.97 18.87 8.17
C VAL A 166 2.92 17.86 7.70
N ALA A 167 3.26 16.58 7.90
CA ALA A 167 2.38 15.45 7.62
C ALA A 167 1.38 15.23 8.76
N VAL A 168 0.16 15.72 8.57
CA VAL A 168 -0.95 15.55 9.51
C VAL A 168 -1.54 14.15 9.35
N ILE A 169 -1.41 13.37 10.43
CA ILE A 169 -2.03 12.04 10.60
C ILE A 169 -2.88 12.13 11.88
N PRO A 170 -4.22 12.24 11.79
CA PRO A 170 -5.04 12.59 12.95
C PRO A 170 -5.04 11.56 14.09
N ASP A 171 -5.00 10.27 13.77
CA ASP A 171 -5.03 9.20 14.78
C ASP A 171 -3.62 8.76 15.19
N ARG A 172 -3.42 8.63 16.50
CA ARG A 172 -2.12 8.32 17.10
C ARG A 172 -1.68 6.85 16.99
N SER A 173 -2.57 5.93 16.58
CA SER A 173 -2.27 4.49 16.61
C SER A 173 -1.01 4.14 15.82
N TYR A 174 -0.79 4.83 14.69
CA TYR A 174 0.28 4.50 13.75
C TYR A 174 1.18 5.69 13.37
N ALA A 175 0.78 6.94 13.69
CA ALA A 175 1.55 8.14 13.35
C ALA A 175 2.98 8.12 13.92
N GLY A 176 3.16 7.53 15.11
CA GLY A 176 4.45 7.43 15.79
C GLY A 176 5.52 6.62 15.04
N VAL A 177 5.13 5.72 14.13
CA VAL A 177 6.07 4.96 13.28
C VAL A 177 6.76 5.88 12.28
N TYR A 178 5.98 6.71 11.58
CA TYR A 178 6.54 7.66 10.62
C TYR A 178 7.35 8.75 11.32
N GLN A 179 6.88 9.25 12.46
CA GLN A 179 7.62 10.24 13.25
C GLN A 179 8.97 9.69 13.70
N ALA A 180 9.02 8.46 14.23
CA ALA A 180 10.28 7.81 14.61
C ALA A 180 11.25 7.67 13.43
N THR A 181 10.73 7.33 12.24
CA THR A 181 11.54 7.23 11.01
C THR A 181 12.08 8.59 10.58
N ILE A 182 11.26 9.64 10.62
CA ILE A 182 11.67 11.01 10.31
C ILE A 182 12.76 11.48 11.28
N ASP A 183 12.56 11.28 12.59
CA ASP A 183 13.51 11.71 13.60
C ASP A 183 14.83 10.94 13.51
N PHE A 184 14.76 9.64 13.20
CA PHE A 184 15.95 8.84 12.93
C PHE A 184 16.74 9.36 11.73
N CYS A 185 16.07 9.67 10.61
CA CYS A 185 16.72 10.23 9.42
C CYS A 185 17.29 11.64 9.68
N LYS A 186 16.60 12.47 10.47
CA LYS A 186 17.14 13.77 10.89
C LYS A 186 18.42 13.63 11.72
N ALA A 187 18.51 12.62 12.57
CA ALA A 187 19.67 12.39 13.44
C ALA A 187 20.84 11.70 12.72
N ASN A 188 20.57 10.81 11.77
CA ASN A 188 21.58 9.91 11.17
C ASN A 188 21.82 10.17 9.68
N GLY A 189 21.04 11.03 9.03
CA GLY A 189 21.03 11.18 7.58
C GLY A 189 20.10 10.18 6.89
N ALA A 190 20.05 10.25 5.56
CA ALA A 190 19.29 9.29 4.75
C ALA A 190 19.87 7.87 4.90
N LEU A 191 19.01 6.86 4.83
CA LEU A 191 19.44 5.46 4.75
C LEU A 191 20.22 5.23 3.44
N ASP A 192 21.18 4.30 3.49
CA ASP A 192 22.00 3.92 2.34
C ASP A 192 21.54 2.55 1.79
N PRO A 193 20.82 2.52 0.64
CA PRO A 193 20.36 1.29 0.00
C PRO A 193 21.47 0.27 -0.31
N ALA A 194 22.73 0.70 -0.44
CA ALA A 194 23.83 -0.20 -0.77
C ALA A 194 24.32 -1.02 0.43
N THR A 195 24.05 -0.58 1.66
CA THR A 195 24.61 -1.18 2.89
C THR A 195 23.57 -1.50 3.95
N MET A 196 22.35 -0.97 3.83
CA MET A 196 21.29 -1.19 4.80
C MET A 196 20.81 -2.65 4.82
N GLY A 197 20.33 -3.10 5.98
CA GLY A 197 19.60 -4.35 6.11
C GLY A 197 18.18 -4.24 5.58
N SER A 198 17.35 -5.23 5.88
CA SER A 198 15.95 -5.28 5.46
C SER A 198 14.99 -5.48 6.63
N VAL A 199 13.76 -4.99 6.49
CA VAL A 199 12.68 -5.22 7.46
C VAL A 199 11.50 -5.96 6.80
N PRO A 200 11.53 -7.31 6.76
CA PRO A 200 10.40 -8.12 6.34
C PRO A 200 9.18 -7.92 7.26
N ASN A 201 8.00 -8.32 6.79
CA ASN A 201 6.77 -8.25 7.59
C ASN A 201 6.04 -9.59 7.67
N VAL A 202 5.50 -9.90 8.85
CA VAL A 202 4.52 -10.95 9.12
C VAL A 202 3.25 -10.30 9.65
N GLY A 203 2.24 -10.18 8.78
CA GLY A 203 1.02 -9.41 9.04
C GLY A 203 -0.19 -10.25 9.42
N LEU A 204 -0.91 -9.84 10.46
CA LEU A 204 -2.19 -10.41 10.85
C LEU A 204 -3.32 -9.84 9.98
N MET A 205 -3.76 -10.60 8.98
CA MET A 205 -4.79 -10.12 8.02
C MET A 205 -5.97 -11.07 7.79
N ALA A 206 -5.84 -12.35 8.17
CA ALA A 206 -6.81 -13.38 7.84
C ALA A 206 -8.22 -13.04 8.37
N GLN A 207 -9.22 -13.34 7.54
CA GLN A 207 -10.65 -13.12 7.87
C GLN A 207 -11.03 -11.66 8.16
N LYS A 208 -10.38 -10.70 7.47
CA LYS A 208 -10.58 -9.26 7.64
C LYS A 208 -10.31 -8.82 9.08
N ALA A 209 -9.12 -9.17 9.57
CA ALA A 209 -8.69 -8.82 10.91
C ALA A 209 -8.72 -7.28 11.13
N GLU A 210 -9.14 -6.88 12.32
CA GLU A 210 -9.00 -5.53 12.85
C GLU A 210 -9.77 -4.47 12.02
N GLU A 211 -9.14 -3.34 11.69
CA GLU A 211 -9.78 -2.23 10.99
C GLU A 211 -10.34 -2.60 9.63
N TYR A 212 -9.74 -3.57 8.93
CA TYR A 212 -10.14 -3.93 7.56
C TYR A 212 -11.45 -4.74 7.56
N GLY A 213 -11.89 -5.22 8.72
CA GLY A 213 -13.20 -5.80 8.96
C GLY A 213 -14.23 -4.83 9.54
N SER A 214 -13.88 -3.57 9.79
CA SER A 214 -14.69 -2.64 10.59
C SER A 214 -15.72 -1.81 9.81
N HIS A 215 -15.72 -1.87 8.48
CA HIS A 215 -16.51 -0.95 7.64
C HIS A 215 -18.01 -0.99 7.94
N ASP A 216 -18.58 -2.18 8.17
CA ASP A 216 -20.00 -2.35 8.50
C ASP A 216 -20.32 -2.11 9.98
N LYS A 217 -19.31 -1.70 10.75
CA LYS A 217 -19.32 -1.42 12.19
C LYS A 217 -18.73 -0.04 12.51
N THR A 218 -18.66 0.83 11.50
CA THR A 218 -18.22 2.23 11.63
C THR A 218 -19.41 3.13 11.39
N PHE A 219 -19.65 4.08 12.31
CA PHE A 219 -20.85 4.90 12.29
C PHE A 219 -20.52 6.35 12.67
N GLN A 220 -21.06 7.30 11.91
CA GLN A 220 -21.09 8.70 12.33
C GLN A 220 -22.31 8.95 13.21
N MET A 221 -22.10 9.52 14.39
CA MET A 221 -23.15 9.66 15.39
C MET A 221 -24.12 10.80 15.06
N ALA A 222 -25.42 10.51 15.03
CA ALA A 222 -26.45 11.51 14.76
C ALA A 222 -26.78 12.40 15.98
N ALA A 223 -26.46 11.93 17.18
CA ALA A 223 -26.74 12.61 18.44
C ALA A 223 -25.73 12.19 19.52
N ALA A 224 -25.61 12.99 20.58
CA ALA A 224 -24.84 12.61 21.76
C ALA A 224 -25.52 11.48 22.54
N GLY A 225 -24.73 10.67 23.24
CA GLY A 225 -25.23 9.56 24.03
C GLY A 225 -24.13 8.54 24.33
N ARG A 226 -24.53 7.27 24.40
CA ARG A 226 -23.65 6.13 24.69
C ARG A 226 -23.89 5.02 23.67
N VAL A 227 -22.83 4.56 23.03
CA VAL A 227 -22.84 3.37 22.18
C VAL A 227 -22.45 2.16 23.03
N GLU A 228 -23.25 1.10 22.98
CA GLU A 228 -23.04 -0.11 23.78
C GLU A 228 -23.00 -1.35 22.87
N VAL A 229 -22.02 -2.22 23.09
CA VAL A 229 -21.98 -3.57 22.51
C VAL A 229 -22.63 -4.51 23.51
N VAL A 230 -23.75 -5.12 23.12
CA VAL A 230 -24.64 -5.85 24.04
C VAL A 230 -24.84 -7.28 23.57
N THR A 231 -24.75 -8.24 24.50
CA THR A 231 -25.00 -9.66 24.23
C THR A 231 -26.47 -9.93 23.93
N THR A 232 -26.78 -11.12 23.40
CA THR A 232 -28.18 -11.58 23.25
C THR A 232 -28.92 -11.71 24.58
N GLY A 233 -28.19 -11.90 25.69
CA GLY A 233 -28.73 -11.94 27.05
C GLY A 233 -28.99 -10.56 27.68
N GLY A 234 -28.50 -9.49 27.05
CA GLY A 234 -28.68 -8.10 27.52
C GLY A 234 -27.49 -7.52 28.26
N ASP A 235 -26.39 -8.27 28.43
CA ASP A 235 -25.18 -7.80 29.10
C ASP A 235 -24.41 -6.82 28.22
N VAL A 236 -23.94 -5.71 28.79
CA VAL A 236 -23.08 -4.74 28.10
C VAL A 236 -21.63 -5.22 28.21
N LEU A 237 -21.02 -5.57 27.07
CA LEU A 237 -19.62 -5.98 27.00
C LEU A 237 -18.67 -4.78 27.01
N MET A 238 -19.01 -3.76 26.23
CA MET A 238 -18.22 -2.53 26.05
C MET A 238 -19.16 -1.36 25.81
N HIS A 239 -18.71 -0.16 26.17
CA HIS A 239 -19.42 1.07 25.83
C HIS A 239 -18.44 2.20 25.49
N GLN A 240 -18.92 3.17 24.71
CA GLN A 240 -18.25 4.45 24.50
C GLN A 240 -19.26 5.60 24.61
N ASP A 241 -18.88 6.65 25.31
CA ASP A 241 -19.64 7.91 25.30
C ASP A 241 -19.32 8.65 24.01
N VAL A 242 -20.35 9.23 23.38
CA VAL A 242 -20.24 9.85 22.06
C VAL A 242 -20.99 11.17 22.01
N SER A 243 -20.52 12.09 21.18
CA SER A 243 -21.20 13.32 20.80
C SER A 243 -21.79 13.23 19.40
N LYS A 244 -22.65 14.19 19.03
CA LYS A 244 -23.12 14.31 17.65
C LYS A 244 -21.92 14.58 16.72
N GLY A 245 -21.85 13.84 15.63
CA GLY A 245 -20.79 13.94 14.62
C GLY A 245 -19.65 12.95 14.84
N ASP A 246 -19.41 12.50 16.07
CA ASP A 246 -18.32 11.57 16.40
C ASP A 246 -18.35 10.31 15.55
N VAL A 247 -17.16 9.78 15.23
CA VAL A 247 -17.01 8.55 14.46
C VAL A 247 -16.73 7.41 15.42
N PHE A 248 -17.72 6.56 15.64
CA PHE A 248 -17.57 5.31 16.40
C PHE A 248 -17.14 4.18 15.46
N ARG A 249 -16.28 3.29 15.95
CA ARG A 249 -15.85 2.08 15.25
C ARG A 249 -15.73 0.90 16.21
N MET A 250 -16.10 -0.28 15.72
CA MET A 250 -15.81 -1.56 16.36
C MET A 250 -15.05 -2.49 15.40
N CYS A 251 -13.96 -3.08 15.89
CA CYS A 251 -13.14 -4.05 15.15
C CYS A 251 -13.25 -5.45 15.76
N GLN A 252 -12.75 -6.44 15.01
CA GLN A 252 -12.78 -7.85 15.40
C GLN A 252 -11.52 -8.56 14.90
N VAL A 253 -10.95 -9.44 15.70
CA VAL A 253 -9.92 -10.39 15.24
C VAL A 253 -10.07 -11.74 15.92
N LYS A 254 -10.15 -12.79 15.11
CA LYS A 254 -10.46 -14.15 15.55
C LYS A 254 -9.21 -14.85 16.06
N ASP A 255 -9.44 -15.80 16.96
CA ASP A 255 -8.36 -16.50 17.65
C ASP A 255 -7.49 -17.36 16.73
N ALA A 256 -8.11 -18.10 15.80
CA ALA A 256 -7.37 -18.96 14.87
C ALA A 256 -6.41 -18.15 13.94
N PRO A 257 -6.83 -17.01 13.35
CA PRO A 257 -5.90 -16.07 12.71
C PRO A 257 -4.71 -15.64 13.59
N ILE A 258 -4.91 -15.38 14.88
CA ILE A 258 -3.83 -14.97 15.79
C ILE A 258 -2.83 -16.11 16.01
N GLN A 259 -3.33 -17.33 16.22
CA GLN A 259 -2.46 -18.51 16.38
C GLN A 259 -1.60 -18.76 15.13
N ASP A 260 -2.21 -18.67 13.94
CA ASP A 260 -1.48 -18.85 12.67
C ASP A 260 -0.44 -17.74 12.44
N TRP A 261 -0.80 -16.49 12.78
CA TRP A 261 0.12 -15.36 12.72
C TRP A 261 1.34 -15.54 13.64
N VAL A 262 1.15 -16.00 14.89
CA VAL A 262 2.26 -16.32 15.81
C VAL A 262 3.12 -17.47 15.26
N LYS A 263 2.49 -18.53 14.75
CA LYS A 263 3.19 -19.65 14.12
C LYS A 263 4.05 -19.18 12.94
N LEU A 264 3.51 -18.31 12.08
CA LEU A 264 4.24 -17.78 10.92
C LEU A 264 5.43 -16.93 11.35
N ALA A 265 5.28 -16.11 12.39
CA ALA A 265 6.37 -15.31 12.94
C ALA A 265 7.54 -16.19 13.42
N VAL A 266 7.25 -17.23 14.21
CA VAL A 266 8.27 -18.20 14.66
C VAL A 266 8.91 -18.93 13.48
N THR A 267 8.10 -19.33 12.49
CA THR A 267 8.58 -20.01 11.28
C THR A 267 9.56 -19.14 10.49
N ARG A 268 9.25 -17.84 10.32
CA ARG A 268 10.11 -16.90 9.60
C ARG A 268 11.38 -16.56 10.38
N ALA A 269 11.28 -16.33 11.69
CA ALA A 269 12.45 -16.09 12.54
C ALA A 269 13.40 -17.30 12.52
N ARG A 270 12.85 -18.52 12.57
CA ARG A 270 13.63 -19.77 12.47
C ARG A 270 14.31 -19.93 11.12
N ALA A 271 13.59 -19.68 10.02
CA ALA A 271 14.10 -19.88 8.67
C ALA A 271 15.21 -18.90 8.30
N THR A 272 15.18 -17.68 8.84
CA THR A 272 16.12 -16.61 8.50
C THR A 272 17.23 -16.45 9.53
N GLY A 273 16.98 -16.83 10.79
CA GLY A 273 17.85 -16.50 11.92
C GLY A 273 17.73 -15.04 12.38
N ASP A 274 16.86 -14.24 11.76
CA ASP A 274 16.68 -12.83 12.08
C ASP A 274 15.80 -12.66 13.33
N PRO A 275 16.06 -11.64 14.17
CA PRO A 275 15.17 -11.29 15.26
C PRO A 275 13.78 -10.91 14.77
N ALA A 276 12.74 -11.34 15.48
CA ALA A 276 11.37 -10.96 15.19
C ALA A 276 10.77 -10.12 16.33
N VAL A 277 10.18 -8.98 15.97
CA VAL A 277 9.61 -8.02 16.90
C VAL A 277 8.11 -7.96 16.66
N PHE A 278 7.30 -8.22 17.69
CA PHE A 278 5.86 -7.97 17.70
C PHE A 278 5.60 -6.50 18.03
N TRP A 279 4.98 -5.75 17.10
CA TRP A 279 4.77 -4.31 17.23
C TRP A 279 3.41 -4.07 17.87
N LEU A 280 3.36 -4.08 19.20
CA LEU A 280 2.13 -4.05 19.99
C LEU A 280 2.29 -3.04 21.14
N ASP A 281 1.43 -2.01 21.17
CA ASP A 281 1.44 -1.01 22.23
C ASP A 281 0.60 -1.49 23.42
N ALA A 282 1.26 -1.83 24.53
CA ALA A 282 0.55 -2.25 25.75
C ALA A 282 -0.45 -1.22 26.29
N ASN A 283 -0.37 0.06 25.87
CA ASN A 283 -1.31 1.12 26.23
C ASN A 283 -2.56 1.16 25.32
N ARG A 284 -2.57 0.42 24.20
CA ARG A 284 -3.78 0.19 23.40
C ARG A 284 -4.46 -1.08 23.91
N ALA A 285 -5.72 -0.96 24.32
CA ALA A 285 -6.47 -2.08 24.91
C ALA A 285 -6.54 -3.31 23.97
N HIS A 286 -6.65 -3.08 22.66
CA HIS A 286 -6.61 -4.13 21.63
C HIS A 286 -5.26 -4.86 21.63
N ASP A 287 -4.17 -4.11 21.46
CA ASP A 287 -2.81 -4.65 21.43
C ASP A 287 -2.46 -5.36 22.75
N ALA A 288 -2.93 -4.87 23.90
CA ALA A 288 -2.76 -5.57 25.18
C ALA A 288 -3.40 -6.98 25.19
N GLN A 289 -4.55 -7.15 24.52
CA GLN A 289 -5.15 -8.48 24.34
C GLN A 289 -4.35 -9.34 23.35
N LEU A 290 -3.83 -8.75 22.27
CA LEU A 290 -2.92 -9.44 21.35
C LEU A 290 -1.63 -9.89 22.05
N ILE A 291 -1.03 -9.05 22.90
CA ILE A 291 0.15 -9.39 23.70
C ILE A 291 -0.16 -10.61 24.57
N ALA A 292 -1.31 -10.65 25.24
CA ALA A 292 -1.71 -11.80 26.05
C ALA A 292 -1.82 -13.09 25.22
N LYS A 293 -2.34 -13.01 23.99
CA LYS A 293 -2.40 -14.14 23.05
C LYS A 293 -1.02 -14.57 22.57
N VAL A 294 -0.16 -13.63 22.19
CA VAL A 294 1.22 -13.90 21.76
C VAL A 294 1.99 -14.62 22.87
N VAL A 295 1.92 -14.11 24.10
CA VAL A 295 2.55 -14.73 25.28
C VAL A 295 2.02 -16.15 25.54
N ALA A 296 0.73 -16.40 25.29
CA ALA A 296 0.13 -17.72 25.45
C ALA A 296 0.48 -18.71 24.33
N TYR A 297 0.72 -18.22 23.10
CA TYR A 297 0.94 -19.06 21.92
C TYR A 297 2.41 -19.30 21.59
N LEU A 298 3.32 -18.37 21.92
CA LEU A 298 4.75 -18.57 21.73
C LEU A 298 5.30 -19.87 22.37
N PRO A 299 4.92 -20.25 23.61
CA PRO A 299 5.37 -21.51 24.23
C PRO A 299 4.88 -22.79 23.53
N GLN A 300 3.97 -22.69 22.56
CA GLN A 300 3.46 -23.84 21.79
C GLN A 300 4.33 -24.14 20.57
N HIS A 301 5.37 -23.35 20.33
CA HIS A 301 6.33 -23.51 19.26
C HIS A 301 7.74 -23.68 19.82
N ASP A 302 8.63 -24.29 19.04
CA ASP A 302 10.05 -24.31 19.35
C ASP A 302 10.64 -22.90 19.13
N THR A 303 10.94 -22.22 20.23
CA THR A 303 11.52 -20.87 20.27
C THR A 303 12.98 -20.87 20.71
N ASP A 304 13.59 -22.04 20.93
CA ASP A 304 14.95 -22.14 21.43
C ASP A 304 15.93 -21.50 20.44
N GLY A 305 16.75 -20.56 20.90
CA GLY A 305 17.72 -19.84 20.07
C GLY A 305 17.12 -18.77 19.15
N LEU A 306 15.82 -18.46 19.25
CA LEU A 306 15.22 -17.32 18.55
C LEU A 306 15.28 -16.05 19.40
N GLU A 307 15.54 -14.92 18.75
CA GLU A 307 15.43 -13.60 19.37
C GLU A 307 14.04 -13.01 19.07
N LEU A 308 13.15 -13.04 20.06
CA LEU A 308 11.76 -12.59 19.94
C LEU A 308 11.47 -11.46 20.92
N HIS A 309 10.93 -10.35 20.42
CA HIS A 309 10.61 -9.16 21.22
C HIS A 309 9.15 -8.76 21.09
N ILE A 310 8.61 -8.06 22.09
CA ILE A 310 7.33 -7.35 22.01
C ILE A 310 7.61 -5.90 22.39
N LEU A 311 7.46 -4.97 21.44
CA LEU A 311 7.77 -3.55 21.60
C LEU A 311 6.62 -2.69 21.08
N ALA A 312 6.44 -1.49 21.67
CA ALA A 312 5.48 -0.55 21.13
C ALA A 312 5.89 -0.11 19.70
N PRO A 313 4.96 0.22 18.78
CA PRO A 313 5.30 0.49 17.38
C PRO A 313 6.43 1.53 17.16
N THR A 314 6.45 2.61 17.95
CA THR A 314 7.53 3.61 17.91
C THR A 314 8.89 3.02 18.32
N GLU A 315 8.94 2.26 19.41
CA GLU A 315 10.16 1.62 19.90
C GLU A 315 10.66 0.54 18.93
N ALA A 316 9.73 -0.26 18.39
CA ALA A 316 10.01 -1.29 17.40
C ALA A 316 10.55 -0.69 16.08
N THR A 317 10.06 0.50 15.71
CA THR A 317 10.58 1.26 14.56
C THR A 317 12.02 1.68 14.81
N THR A 318 12.30 2.31 15.97
CA THR A 318 13.66 2.73 16.32
C THR A 318 14.62 1.54 16.39
N PHE A 319 14.24 0.44 17.04
CA PHE A 319 15.04 -0.80 17.10
C PHE A 319 15.37 -1.33 15.70
N SER A 320 14.36 -1.39 14.82
CA SER A 320 14.54 -1.84 13.43
C SER A 320 15.48 -0.92 12.66
N LEU A 321 15.33 0.41 12.78
CA LEU A 321 16.20 1.38 12.10
C LEU A 321 17.64 1.38 12.63
N GLU A 322 17.84 1.21 13.94
CA GLU A 322 19.19 1.08 14.51
C GLU A 322 19.94 -0.18 14.05
N ARG A 323 19.19 -1.22 13.65
CA ARG A 323 19.73 -2.44 13.04
C ARG A 323 19.93 -2.26 11.53
N ILE A 324 18.96 -1.63 10.85
CA ILE A 324 18.98 -1.48 9.39
C ILE A 324 20.25 -0.74 8.93
N VAL A 325 20.67 0.32 9.64
CA VAL A 325 21.89 1.08 9.29
C VAL A 325 23.19 0.31 9.55
N LYS A 326 23.12 -0.83 10.22
CA LYS A 326 24.26 -1.74 10.46
C LYS A 326 24.28 -2.91 9.48
N GLY A 327 23.42 -2.90 8.46
CA GLY A 327 23.28 -4.02 7.53
C GLY A 327 22.56 -5.23 8.14
N LEU A 328 21.85 -5.05 9.26
CA LEU A 328 21.17 -6.15 9.96
C LEU A 328 19.66 -6.12 9.71
N ASN A 329 19.08 -7.29 9.51
CA ASN A 329 17.64 -7.44 9.29
C ASN A 329 16.85 -7.50 10.58
N THR A 330 15.56 -7.19 10.51
CA THR A 330 14.60 -7.35 11.62
C THR A 330 13.22 -7.72 11.07
N ILE A 331 12.63 -8.82 11.51
CA ILE A 331 11.26 -9.18 11.10
C ILE A 331 10.27 -8.34 11.93
N SER A 332 9.45 -7.55 11.25
CA SER A 332 8.30 -6.88 11.86
C SER A 332 7.10 -7.82 11.89
N VAL A 333 6.52 -8.04 13.07
CA VAL A 333 5.35 -8.91 13.28
C VAL A 333 4.21 -8.04 13.76
N THR A 334 3.23 -7.77 12.90
CA THR A 334 2.31 -6.64 13.09
C THR A 334 0.84 -6.99 12.85
N GLY A 335 -0.05 -6.13 13.37
CA GLY A 335 -1.46 -6.07 12.94
C GLY A 335 -1.61 -5.68 11.47
N ASN A 336 -2.85 -5.64 10.99
CA ASN A 336 -3.24 -5.49 9.60
C ASN A 336 -2.88 -4.12 9.01
N VAL A 337 -3.13 -3.04 9.76
CA VAL A 337 -2.79 -1.68 9.29
C VAL A 337 -1.27 -1.49 9.20
N LEU A 338 -0.54 -1.91 10.23
CA LEU A 338 0.92 -1.80 10.22
C LEU A 338 1.57 -2.74 9.20
N ARG A 339 0.98 -3.91 8.90
CA ARG A 339 1.43 -4.75 7.78
C ARG A 339 1.49 -3.88 6.53
N ASP A 340 0.37 -3.26 6.21
CA ASP A 340 0.22 -2.42 5.01
C ASP A 340 1.21 -1.24 5.01
N TYR A 341 1.35 -0.54 6.13
CA TYR A 341 2.22 0.64 6.21
C TYR A 341 3.70 0.28 6.09
N LEU A 342 4.13 -0.82 6.73
CA LEU A 342 5.53 -1.23 6.75
C LEU A 342 5.96 -1.91 5.45
N THR A 343 5.06 -2.62 4.78
CA THR A 343 5.32 -3.20 3.45
C THR A 343 5.42 -2.17 2.32
N ASP A 344 5.02 -0.92 2.58
CA ASP A 344 5.39 0.22 1.72
C ASP A 344 6.61 0.97 2.26
N LEU A 345 6.65 1.27 3.56
CA LEU A 345 7.71 2.08 4.17
C LEU A 345 9.10 1.55 3.91
N PHE A 346 9.38 0.33 4.36
CA PHE A 346 10.73 -0.21 4.27
C PHE A 346 11.15 -0.52 2.82
N PRO A 347 10.31 -1.15 1.97
CA PRO A 347 10.67 -1.37 0.57
C PRO A 347 10.92 -0.11 -0.24
N ILE A 348 10.16 0.97 0.00
CA ILE A 348 10.41 2.26 -0.67
C ILE A 348 11.74 2.87 -0.23
N LEU A 349 12.17 2.66 1.02
CA LEU A 349 13.47 3.11 1.51
C LEU A 349 14.63 2.20 1.06
N GLU A 350 14.41 0.88 1.01
CA GLU A 350 15.39 -0.15 0.66
C GLU A 350 15.66 -0.21 -0.84
N VAL A 351 14.62 -0.40 -1.65
CA VAL A 351 14.74 -0.67 -3.10
C VAL A 351 14.04 0.39 -3.96
N GLY A 352 13.54 1.44 -3.33
CA GLY A 352 12.96 2.58 -4.02
C GLY A 352 11.54 2.38 -4.54
N THR A 353 10.90 1.24 -4.25
CA THR A 353 9.53 0.91 -4.65
C THR A 353 9.01 -0.28 -3.83
N SER A 354 7.72 -0.30 -3.52
CA SER A 354 7.03 -1.44 -2.91
C SER A 354 6.48 -2.45 -3.93
N ALA A 355 6.68 -2.19 -5.23
CA ALA A 355 6.29 -3.11 -6.30
C ALA A 355 7.24 -4.30 -6.48
N LYS A 356 8.44 -4.26 -5.87
CA LYS A 356 9.48 -5.30 -5.98
C LYS A 356 9.58 -6.10 -4.68
N MET A 357 8.49 -6.78 -4.33
CA MET A 357 8.34 -7.47 -3.05
C MET A 357 7.76 -8.87 -3.23
N LEU A 358 8.20 -9.80 -2.37
CA LEU A 358 7.51 -11.08 -2.19
C LEU A 358 6.37 -10.89 -1.18
N SER A 359 5.13 -11.04 -1.62
CA SER A 359 3.95 -11.05 -0.75
C SER A 359 3.28 -12.42 -0.82
N ILE A 360 3.56 -13.24 0.20
CA ILE A 360 3.08 -14.62 0.30
C ILE A 360 2.03 -14.70 1.39
N VAL A 361 0.87 -15.26 1.05
CA VAL A 361 -0.23 -15.51 1.96
C VAL A 361 -0.45 -17.02 2.08
N PRO A 362 0.13 -17.69 3.10
CA PRO A 362 -0.19 -19.06 3.42
C PRO A 362 -1.68 -19.16 3.77
N LEU A 363 -2.47 -19.82 2.93
CA LEU A 363 -3.89 -19.97 3.18
C LEU A 363 -4.09 -20.97 4.32
N MET A 364 -4.98 -20.64 5.25
CA MET A 364 -5.27 -21.50 6.42
C MET A 364 -5.69 -22.94 6.05
N ASN A 365 -6.20 -23.15 4.82
CA ASN A 365 -6.61 -24.45 4.30
C ASN A 365 -5.49 -25.20 3.54
N GLY A 366 -4.24 -24.74 3.63
CA GLY A 366 -3.06 -25.42 3.08
C GLY A 366 -2.63 -24.99 1.68
N GLY A 367 -3.38 -24.11 1.01
CA GLY A 367 -2.95 -23.51 -0.27
C GLY A 367 -2.02 -22.31 -0.10
N GLY A 368 -1.51 -21.78 -1.21
CA GLY A 368 -0.75 -20.53 -1.25
C GLY A 368 -1.43 -19.48 -2.13
N LEU A 369 -1.41 -18.23 -1.69
CA LEU A 369 -1.72 -17.05 -2.50
C LEU A 369 -0.46 -16.19 -2.57
N PHE A 370 -0.07 -15.78 -3.78
CA PHE A 370 1.16 -15.05 -4.05
C PHE A 370 0.79 -13.73 -4.73
N GLU A 371 0.82 -12.65 -3.97
CA GLU A 371 0.53 -11.32 -4.49
C GLU A 371 1.80 -10.76 -5.15
N THR A 372 1.65 -10.19 -6.34
CA THR A 372 2.76 -9.75 -7.19
C THR A 372 3.36 -8.39 -6.79
N GLY A 373 2.85 -7.77 -5.73
CA GLY A 373 3.30 -6.49 -5.22
C GLY A 373 2.25 -5.85 -4.30
N ALA A 374 2.66 -4.85 -3.51
CA ALA A 374 1.78 -4.16 -2.56
C ALA A 374 1.12 -2.88 -3.13
N GLY A 375 1.60 -2.38 -4.27
CA GLY A 375 1.15 -1.13 -4.88
C GLY A 375 -0.20 -1.22 -5.63
N GLY A 376 -0.67 -0.06 -6.12
CA GLY A 376 -1.88 0.04 -6.95
C GLY A 376 -1.65 -0.25 -8.45
N SER A 377 -2.72 -0.21 -9.25
CA SER A 377 -2.70 -0.52 -10.70
C SER A 377 -2.15 0.59 -11.62
N ALA A 378 -1.45 1.59 -11.05
CA ALA A 378 -0.72 2.65 -11.75
C ALA A 378 -1.44 3.31 -12.96
N PRO A 379 -2.52 4.11 -12.77
CA PRO A 379 -3.29 4.70 -13.87
C PRO A 379 -2.47 5.59 -14.83
N LYS A 380 -1.38 6.21 -14.35
CA LYS A 380 -0.45 6.99 -15.17
C LYS A 380 0.35 6.13 -16.18
N HIS A 381 0.45 4.82 -15.96
CA HIS A 381 1.10 3.88 -16.90
C HIS A 381 0.15 3.59 -18.07
N VAL A 382 -1.14 3.39 -17.80
CA VAL A 382 -2.17 3.22 -18.85
C VAL A 382 -2.28 4.46 -19.73
N GLN A 383 -2.19 5.66 -19.13
CA GLN A 383 -2.18 6.91 -19.91
C GLN A 383 -1.04 6.95 -20.92
N GLN A 384 0.18 6.58 -20.51
CA GLN A 384 1.33 6.51 -21.41
C GLN A 384 1.19 5.40 -22.46
N LEU A 385 0.66 4.24 -22.08
CA LEU A 385 0.37 3.17 -23.05
C LEU A 385 -0.57 3.68 -24.13
N VAL A 386 -1.66 4.36 -23.77
CA VAL A 386 -2.63 4.88 -24.73
C VAL A 386 -2.05 5.99 -25.61
N SER A 387 -1.26 6.91 -25.05
CA SER A 387 -0.74 8.06 -25.80
C SER A 387 0.52 7.79 -26.61
N GLU A 388 1.35 6.84 -26.17
CA GLU A 388 2.69 6.63 -26.70
C GLU A 388 2.99 5.15 -27.00
N ASN A 389 2.02 4.25 -26.84
CA ASN A 389 2.22 2.80 -26.96
C ASN A 389 3.45 2.32 -26.17
N TYR A 390 3.64 2.84 -24.97
CA TYR A 390 4.77 2.53 -24.10
C TYR A 390 4.28 2.19 -22.70
N LEU A 391 4.51 0.96 -22.26
CA LEU A 391 4.10 0.50 -20.93
C LEU A 391 5.31 0.39 -20.01
N ARG A 392 5.48 1.37 -19.11
CA ARG A 392 6.56 1.38 -18.10
C ARG A 392 6.23 0.58 -16.81
N TRP A 393 5.26 -0.32 -16.86
CA TRP A 393 4.94 -1.20 -15.74
C TRP A 393 6.04 -2.24 -15.57
N ASP A 394 6.61 -2.34 -14.38
CA ASP A 394 7.65 -3.33 -14.05
C ASP A 394 6.98 -4.60 -13.51
N SER A 395 7.10 -5.70 -14.27
CA SER A 395 6.51 -7.01 -13.92
C SER A 395 7.43 -7.86 -13.03
N LEU A 396 8.54 -7.33 -12.50
CA LEU A 396 9.45 -8.10 -11.64
C LEU A 396 8.72 -8.82 -10.50
N GLY A 397 7.76 -8.15 -9.85
CA GLY A 397 6.99 -8.78 -8.77
C GLY A 397 6.09 -9.94 -9.24
N GLU A 398 5.65 -9.95 -10.50
CA GLU A 398 4.96 -11.11 -11.10
C GLU A 398 5.92 -12.30 -11.27
N PHE A 399 7.15 -12.02 -11.71
CA PHE A 399 8.19 -13.04 -11.89
C PHE A 399 8.59 -13.64 -10.54
N MET A 400 8.86 -12.77 -9.57
CA MET A 400 9.21 -13.14 -8.20
C MET A 400 8.08 -13.88 -7.48
N ALA A 401 6.80 -13.57 -7.74
CA ALA A 401 5.68 -14.29 -7.14
C ALA A 401 5.44 -15.67 -7.77
N LEU A 402 5.81 -15.85 -9.04
CA LEU A 402 5.68 -17.14 -9.73
C LEU A 402 6.67 -18.18 -9.21
N VAL A 403 7.87 -17.78 -8.79
CA VAL A 403 8.88 -18.68 -8.16
C VAL A 403 8.30 -19.42 -6.95
N PRO A 404 7.88 -18.77 -5.85
CA PRO A 404 7.33 -19.46 -4.68
C PRO A 404 5.99 -20.13 -4.97
N SER A 405 5.25 -19.70 -6.00
CA SER A 405 4.08 -20.44 -6.47
C SER A 405 4.46 -21.80 -7.04
N LEU A 406 5.54 -21.89 -7.82
CA LEU A 406 6.05 -23.15 -8.37
C LEU A 406 6.67 -24.02 -7.26
N GLU A 407 7.44 -23.43 -6.34
CA GLU A 407 7.97 -24.13 -5.15
C GLU A 407 6.85 -24.70 -4.26
N HIS A 408 5.75 -23.96 -4.10
CA HIS A 408 4.58 -24.45 -3.36
C HIS A 408 3.95 -25.65 -4.05
N ILE A 409 3.81 -25.65 -5.38
CA ILE A 409 3.35 -26.83 -6.14
C ILE A 409 4.34 -27.99 -5.96
N ALA A 410 5.64 -27.73 -6.10
CA ALA A 410 6.69 -28.73 -5.95
C ALA A 410 6.61 -29.43 -4.59
N SER A 411 6.59 -28.66 -3.51
CA SER A 411 6.56 -29.18 -2.14
C SER A 411 5.21 -29.80 -1.74
N SER A 412 4.08 -29.23 -2.18
CA SER A 412 2.74 -29.72 -1.81
C SER A 412 2.27 -30.93 -2.62
N THR A 413 2.84 -31.16 -3.80
CA THR A 413 2.45 -32.26 -4.72
C THR A 413 3.57 -33.24 -5.05
N ASP A 414 4.76 -33.06 -4.47
CA ASP A 414 5.97 -33.84 -4.76
C ASP A 414 6.34 -33.79 -6.26
N ASN A 415 6.30 -32.58 -6.83
CA ASN A 415 6.52 -32.34 -8.26
C ASN A 415 7.92 -31.77 -8.52
N ALA A 416 8.88 -32.66 -8.82
CA ALA A 416 10.26 -32.29 -9.11
C ALA A 416 10.40 -31.33 -10.32
N GLN A 417 9.56 -31.46 -11.35
CA GLN A 417 9.59 -30.57 -12.51
C GLN A 417 9.16 -29.15 -12.15
N ALA A 418 8.21 -28.99 -11.24
CA ALA A 418 7.83 -27.67 -10.73
C ALA A 418 8.99 -27.00 -9.98
N GLN A 419 9.80 -27.76 -9.23
CA GLN A 419 11.01 -27.23 -8.59
C GLN A 419 12.03 -26.75 -9.63
N VAL A 420 12.28 -27.55 -10.67
CA VAL A 420 13.21 -27.14 -11.75
C VAL A 420 12.73 -25.89 -12.48
N LEU A 421 11.41 -25.75 -12.70
CA LEU A 421 10.83 -24.53 -13.26
C LEU A 421 11.04 -23.32 -12.34
N ALA A 422 10.89 -23.49 -11.03
CA ALA A 422 11.12 -22.45 -10.04
C ALA A 422 12.59 -22.01 -10.01
N ASP A 423 13.51 -22.96 -9.88
CA ASP A 423 14.96 -22.71 -9.81
C ASP A 423 15.44 -21.99 -11.08
N ALA A 424 15.01 -22.46 -12.26
CA ALA A 424 15.37 -21.84 -13.53
C ALA A 424 14.75 -20.44 -13.71
N LEU A 425 13.56 -20.18 -13.13
CA LEU A 425 12.94 -18.85 -13.15
C LEU A 425 13.67 -17.90 -12.20
N ASP A 426 14.14 -18.38 -11.05
CA ASP A 426 14.93 -17.59 -10.11
C ASP A 426 16.27 -17.18 -10.74
N ASP A 427 17.00 -18.13 -11.35
CA ASP A 427 18.22 -17.87 -12.12
C ASP A 427 17.98 -16.85 -13.26
N ALA A 428 16.86 -16.99 -13.98
CA ALA A 428 16.47 -16.06 -15.03
C ALA A 428 16.17 -14.65 -14.50
N THR A 429 15.56 -14.56 -13.32
CA THR A 429 15.22 -13.30 -12.66
C THR A 429 16.48 -12.61 -12.14
N ILE A 430 17.45 -13.35 -11.61
CA ILE A 430 18.77 -12.82 -11.21
C ILE A 430 19.47 -12.22 -12.43
N ARG A 431 19.58 -12.99 -13.51
CA ARG A 431 20.20 -12.51 -14.75
C ARG A 431 19.46 -11.32 -15.37
N PHE A 432 18.14 -11.31 -15.29
CA PHE A 432 17.30 -10.19 -15.72
C PHE A 432 17.65 -8.89 -14.99
N LEU A 433 17.94 -8.97 -13.69
CA LEU A 433 18.38 -7.83 -12.89
C LEU A 433 19.83 -7.44 -13.20
N ASP A 434 20.74 -8.41 -13.30
CA ASP A 434 22.16 -8.18 -13.61
C ASP A 434 22.37 -7.51 -14.98
N GLU A 435 21.56 -7.89 -15.98
CA GLU A 435 21.61 -7.32 -17.33
C GLU A 435 20.69 -6.09 -17.52
N ASP A 436 20.12 -5.56 -16.43
CA ASP A 436 19.24 -4.37 -16.40
C ASP A 436 18.12 -4.40 -17.45
N LYS A 437 17.38 -5.52 -17.51
CA LYS A 437 16.30 -5.74 -18.49
C LYS A 437 14.92 -5.28 -18.02
N SER A 438 14.88 -4.49 -16.94
CA SER A 438 13.65 -3.84 -16.47
C SER A 438 13.14 -2.80 -17.49
N PRO A 439 11.82 -2.51 -17.52
CA PRO A 439 11.28 -1.47 -18.39
C PRO A 439 11.94 -0.12 -18.13
N THR A 440 12.40 0.53 -19.19
CA THR A 440 12.94 1.89 -19.07
C THR A 440 11.78 2.90 -18.92
N ARG A 441 12.12 4.19 -18.81
CA ARG A 441 11.11 5.27 -18.69
C ARG A 441 11.03 6.17 -19.92
N ARG A 442 11.57 5.72 -21.07
CA ARG A 442 11.62 6.51 -22.30
C ARG A 442 11.40 5.65 -23.55
N LEU A 443 10.82 6.27 -24.57
CA LEU A 443 10.67 5.66 -25.89
C LEU A 443 12.03 5.25 -26.49
N GLY A 444 12.01 4.22 -27.32
CA GLY A 444 13.20 3.61 -27.92
C GLY A 444 13.94 2.64 -26.99
N GLY A 445 13.58 2.59 -25.71
CA GLY A 445 14.05 1.58 -24.76
C GLY A 445 13.12 0.37 -24.68
N ILE A 446 13.57 -0.66 -23.96
CA ILE A 446 12.75 -1.82 -23.58
C ILE A 446 11.62 -1.32 -22.68
N ASP A 447 10.38 -1.69 -22.97
CA ASP A 447 9.22 -1.47 -22.09
C ASP A 447 8.77 -2.80 -21.45
N ASN A 448 7.61 -2.84 -20.81
CA ASN A 448 7.06 -4.05 -20.20
C ASN A 448 7.12 -5.29 -21.12
N ARG A 449 6.75 -5.15 -22.40
CA ARG A 449 6.72 -6.27 -23.35
C ARG A 449 8.12 -6.79 -23.65
N GLY A 450 9.08 -5.88 -23.80
CA GLY A 450 10.48 -6.24 -23.98
C GLY A 450 11.06 -6.93 -22.75
N SER A 451 10.69 -6.50 -21.54
CA SER A 451 11.13 -7.15 -20.30
C SER A 451 10.62 -8.60 -20.20
N HIS A 452 9.38 -8.85 -20.63
CA HIS A 452 8.80 -10.21 -20.70
C HIS A 452 9.54 -11.10 -21.70
N PHE A 453 9.94 -10.55 -22.86
CA PHE A 453 10.76 -11.29 -23.82
C PHE A 453 12.10 -11.73 -23.22
N TYR A 454 12.82 -10.81 -22.55
CA TYR A 454 14.12 -11.16 -21.94
C TYR A 454 13.97 -12.18 -20.81
N LEU A 455 12.93 -12.08 -19.98
CA LEU A 455 12.67 -13.11 -18.98
C LEU A 455 12.42 -14.48 -19.64
N ALA A 456 11.58 -14.54 -20.68
CA ALA A 456 11.29 -15.79 -21.38
C ALA A 456 12.56 -16.40 -22.00
N LEU A 457 13.44 -15.57 -22.57
CA LEU A 457 14.73 -15.98 -23.10
C LEU A 457 15.65 -16.55 -22.01
N PHE A 458 15.85 -15.82 -20.91
CA PHE A 458 16.72 -16.27 -19.83
C PHE A 458 16.19 -17.51 -19.13
N TRP A 459 14.87 -17.63 -18.98
CA TRP A 459 14.23 -18.81 -18.39
C TRP A 459 14.38 -20.03 -19.28
N ALA A 460 14.19 -19.89 -20.60
CA ALA A 460 14.43 -20.97 -21.55
C ALA A 460 15.90 -21.44 -21.53
N GLU A 461 16.86 -20.51 -21.43
CA GLU A 461 18.29 -20.83 -21.34
C GLU A 461 18.67 -21.52 -20.02
N ALA A 462 18.11 -21.07 -18.89
CA ALA A 462 18.29 -21.74 -17.61
C ALA A 462 17.71 -23.17 -17.64
N LEU A 463 16.50 -23.34 -18.18
CA LEU A 463 15.89 -24.65 -18.37
C LEU A 463 16.70 -25.57 -19.30
N ALA A 464 17.35 -25.02 -20.32
CA ALA A 464 18.18 -25.79 -21.25
C ALA A 464 19.52 -26.25 -20.67
N THR A 465 19.98 -25.62 -19.59
CA THR A 465 21.32 -25.84 -18.99
C THR A 465 21.31 -26.55 -17.64
N GLN A 466 20.16 -26.58 -16.95
CA GLN A 466 19.99 -27.37 -15.73
C GLN A 466 20.21 -28.88 -15.98
N THR A 467 20.53 -29.63 -14.92
CA THR A 467 20.93 -31.05 -14.98
C THR A 467 20.02 -31.98 -14.17
N GLN A 468 19.06 -31.43 -13.44
CA GLN A 468 18.14 -32.09 -12.54
C GLN A 468 17.06 -32.87 -13.32
N GLU A 469 16.56 -32.31 -14.43
CA GLU A 469 15.55 -32.90 -15.31
C GLU A 469 16.04 -32.91 -16.78
N PRO A 470 16.86 -33.90 -17.19
CA PRO A 470 17.49 -33.91 -18.50
C PRO A 470 16.51 -33.86 -19.68
N ALA A 471 15.34 -34.50 -19.55
CA ALA A 471 14.31 -34.47 -20.59
C ALA A 471 13.74 -33.07 -20.81
N LEU A 472 13.54 -32.30 -19.74
CA LEU A 472 13.10 -30.91 -19.82
C LEU A 472 14.20 -30.03 -20.41
N ALA A 473 15.46 -30.25 -20.04
CA ALA A 473 16.58 -29.54 -20.64
C ALA A 473 16.70 -29.79 -22.14
N ASP A 474 16.57 -31.06 -22.58
CA ASP A 474 16.61 -31.41 -24.00
C ASP A 474 15.45 -30.79 -24.78
N ALA A 475 14.25 -30.70 -24.19
CA ALA A 475 13.11 -30.00 -24.79
C ALA A 475 13.31 -28.47 -24.84
N ALA A 476 13.99 -27.88 -23.85
CA ALA A 476 14.25 -26.45 -23.75
C ALA A 476 15.32 -25.93 -24.72
N LYS A 477 16.34 -26.75 -25.06
CA LYS A 477 17.43 -26.36 -25.96
C LYS A 477 16.97 -25.73 -27.29
N PRO A 478 16.16 -26.39 -28.14
CA PRO A 478 15.75 -25.80 -29.42
C PRO A 478 14.93 -24.53 -29.25
N PHE A 479 14.15 -24.42 -28.17
CA PHE A 479 13.36 -23.24 -27.87
C PHE A 479 14.24 -22.05 -27.43
N ALA A 480 15.20 -22.29 -26.54
CA ALA A 480 16.18 -21.29 -26.11
C ALA A 480 17.03 -20.78 -27.29
N GLU A 481 17.50 -21.69 -28.15
CA GLU A 481 18.23 -21.34 -29.37
C GLU A 481 17.38 -20.50 -30.35
N ALA A 482 16.10 -20.84 -30.49
CA ALA A 482 15.18 -20.07 -31.33
C ALA A 482 14.94 -18.65 -30.78
N LEU A 483 14.72 -18.49 -29.46
CA LEU A 483 14.58 -17.18 -28.85
C LEU A 483 15.85 -16.34 -28.99
N ARG A 484 17.02 -16.93 -28.73
CA ARG A 484 18.31 -16.23 -28.80
C ARG A 484 18.65 -15.80 -30.22
N SER A 485 18.45 -16.68 -31.21
CA SER A 485 18.72 -16.36 -32.62
C SER A 485 17.82 -15.26 -33.18
N GLN A 486 16.62 -15.08 -32.60
CA GLN A 486 15.65 -14.06 -33.01
C GLN A 486 15.66 -12.80 -32.13
N GLU A 487 16.57 -12.68 -31.16
CA GLU A 487 16.58 -11.59 -30.18
C GLU A 487 16.52 -10.21 -30.82
N ALA A 488 17.39 -9.94 -31.80
CA ALA A 488 17.45 -8.64 -32.46
C ALA A 488 16.13 -8.29 -33.19
N ALA A 489 15.55 -9.26 -33.92
CA ALA A 489 14.31 -9.05 -34.65
C ALA A 489 13.12 -8.82 -33.72
N ILE A 490 13.03 -9.59 -32.63
CA ILE A 490 11.97 -9.44 -31.63
C ILE A 490 12.06 -8.06 -30.96
N VAL A 491 13.25 -7.65 -30.52
CA VAL A 491 13.45 -6.35 -29.87
C VAL A 491 13.12 -5.20 -30.83
N GLU A 492 13.53 -5.30 -32.10
CA GLU A 492 13.18 -4.31 -33.13
C GLU A 492 11.67 -4.21 -33.32
N GLU A 493 10.95 -5.32 -33.44
CA GLU A 493 9.48 -5.34 -33.56
C GLU A 493 8.78 -4.71 -32.34
N LEU A 494 9.27 -4.98 -31.12
CA LEU A 494 8.71 -4.44 -29.89
C LEU A 494 9.00 -2.93 -29.73
N ILE A 495 10.14 -2.44 -30.22
CA ILE A 495 10.47 -1.01 -30.19
C ILE A 495 9.72 -0.24 -31.29
N ALA A 496 9.57 -0.83 -32.48
CA ALA A 496 9.00 -0.17 -33.66
C ALA A 496 7.55 0.31 -33.46
N VAL A 497 6.78 -0.28 -32.55
CA VAL A 497 5.40 0.12 -32.28
C VAL A 497 5.25 1.30 -31.32
N GLN A 498 6.33 1.69 -30.63
CA GLN A 498 6.32 2.77 -29.64
C GLN A 498 6.14 4.15 -30.29
N GLY A 499 5.72 5.14 -29.51
CA GLY A 499 5.53 6.54 -29.92
C GLY A 499 4.22 6.83 -30.65
N SER A 500 3.34 5.84 -30.78
CA SER A 500 2.05 5.98 -31.45
C SER A 500 0.88 5.92 -30.47
N ASN A 501 -0.21 6.63 -30.75
CA ASN A 501 -1.46 6.44 -30.00
C ASN A 501 -2.03 5.04 -30.27
N VAL A 502 -2.61 4.41 -29.25
CA VAL A 502 -3.34 3.14 -29.37
C VAL A 502 -4.74 3.24 -28.80
N ASP A 503 -5.66 2.47 -29.38
CA ASP A 503 -7.03 2.34 -28.89
C ASP A 503 -7.22 0.98 -28.24
N LEU A 504 -7.48 0.98 -26.93
CA LEU A 504 -7.77 -0.24 -26.16
C LEU A 504 -9.26 -0.63 -26.21
N GLY A 505 -10.14 0.19 -26.79
CA GLY A 505 -11.58 -0.07 -26.83
C GLY A 505 -12.31 0.16 -25.50
N GLY A 506 -11.63 0.74 -24.50
CA GLY A 506 -12.16 1.04 -23.17
C GLY A 506 -11.03 1.25 -22.14
N TYR A 507 -11.38 1.69 -20.93
CA TYR A 507 -10.44 1.86 -19.81
C TYR A 507 -10.62 0.77 -18.75
N TYR A 508 -11.73 0.81 -18.00
CA TYR A 508 -12.04 -0.21 -16.97
C TYR A 508 -12.44 -1.56 -17.56
N ARG A 509 -12.91 -1.56 -18.82
CA ARG A 509 -13.31 -2.76 -19.56
C ARG A 509 -12.89 -2.59 -21.02
N PRO A 510 -11.59 -2.76 -21.32
CA PRO A 510 -11.09 -2.63 -22.68
C PRO A 510 -11.56 -3.81 -23.56
N ASP A 511 -11.43 -3.67 -24.87
CA ASP A 511 -11.67 -4.75 -25.82
C ASP A 511 -10.49 -5.74 -25.78
N ALA A 512 -10.81 -7.02 -25.60
CA ALA A 512 -9.80 -8.07 -25.41
C ALA A 512 -8.91 -8.27 -26.64
N ASN A 513 -9.47 -8.17 -27.84
CA ASN A 513 -8.73 -8.35 -29.08
C ASN A 513 -7.78 -7.17 -29.33
N LYS A 514 -8.26 -5.94 -29.10
CA LYS A 514 -7.42 -4.73 -29.18
C LYS A 514 -6.28 -4.78 -28.17
N CYS A 515 -6.56 -5.15 -26.91
CA CYS A 515 -5.51 -5.32 -25.90
C CYS A 515 -4.48 -6.38 -26.31
N SER A 516 -4.93 -7.55 -26.77
CA SER A 516 -4.01 -8.60 -27.21
C SER A 516 -3.11 -8.14 -28.37
N ALA A 517 -3.66 -7.39 -29.34
CA ALA A 517 -2.88 -6.86 -30.45
C ALA A 517 -1.82 -5.84 -30.01
N VAL A 518 -2.17 -4.95 -29.08
CA VAL A 518 -1.24 -3.95 -28.51
C VAL A 518 -0.17 -4.61 -27.63
N MET A 519 -0.55 -5.60 -26.83
CA MET A 519 0.36 -6.25 -25.87
C MET A 519 1.27 -7.31 -26.50
N ARG A 520 0.91 -7.86 -27.67
CA ARG A 520 1.69 -8.90 -28.36
C ARG A 520 2.02 -8.52 -29.81
N PRO A 521 2.71 -7.38 -30.06
CA PRO A 521 2.90 -6.87 -31.41
C PRO A 521 3.99 -7.60 -32.21
N SER A 522 4.92 -8.29 -31.54
CA SER A 522 5.99 -9.04 -32.20
C SER A 522 5.48 -10.36 -32.77
N GLN A 523 5.37 -10.44 -34.10
CA GLN A 523 4.97 -11.66 -34.80
C GLN A 523 6.03 -12.74 -34.64
N THR A 524 7.32 -12.35 -34.69
CA THR A 524 8.44 -13.27 -34.51
C THR A 524 8.40 -13.90 -33.12
N PHE A 525 8.20 -13.11 -32.06
CA PHE A 525 8.12 -13.65 -30.71
C PHE A 525 6.91 -14.56 -30.53
N ASN A 526 5.73 -14.16 -31.01
CA ASN A 526 4.53 -14.98 -30.96
C ASN A 526 4.70 -16.33 -31.69
N ALA A 527 5.36 -16.34 -32.85
CA ALA A 527 5.65 -17.55 -33.60
C ALA A 527 6.64 -18.46 -32.88
N THR A 528 7.70 -17.89 -32.27
CA THR A 528 8.67 -18.67 -31.48
C THR A 528 8.02 -19.29 -30.24
N LEU A 529 7.19 -18.55 -29.50
CA LEU A 529 6.44 -19.06 -28.35
C LEU A 529 5.48 -20.20 -28.72
N ALA A 530 4.88 -20.17 -29.92
CA ALA A 530 4.01 -21.25 -30.40
C ALA A 530 4.76 -22.57 -30.62
N GLY A 531 6.09 -22.54 -30.74
CA GLY A 531 6.96 -23.71 -30.85
C GLY A 531 7.26 -24.42 -29.52
N TRP A 532 6.86 -23.85 -28.37
CA TRP A 532 7.04 -24.44 -27.02
C TRP A 532 5.97 -25.51 -26.67
N GLN A 533 5.57 -26.36 -27.64
CA GLN A 533 4.56 -27.41 -27.43
C GLN A 533 5.13 -28.79 -27.18
#